data_AF-A0A8H5BFH4-F1
#
_entry.id   AF-A0A8H5BFH4-F1
#
_cell.length_a   1.000
_cell.length_b   1.000
_cell.length_c   1.000
_cell.angle_alpha   90.00
_cell.angle_beta   90.00
_cell.angle_gamma   90.00
#
_symmetry.space_group_name_H-M   'P 1'
#
loop_
_entity.id
_entity.type
_entity.pdbx_description
1 polymer ?
#
loop_
_entity_poly.entity_id
_entity_poly.type
_entity_poly.pdbx_seq_one_letter_code
_entity_poly.pdbx_strand_id
1 'polypeptide(L)'
;MAALREEKDKLSNKDYVCMAMDEACAALCAPIRRVPDVILLEIARHSMDDHPSPARDEAPINLIHVSPTWRNVVVNSPGLWTTLYLKVKTVDTAYLIKQTQIVETWFRRAAPLPINLFLYVDCRIVRKNNASYNFGQFLKAIAQWTPRLRRLGIGGQHWTNLMANFVDIEWDLNDLRELDILGQQAKDEDVLQDDMHTLASLQERLILFRNAKRLVSVVASQEVTFFLESFAFIPWSQVLHVSMVEDLPFGSRLNGLFMKCRNLRTAFFSWPNPNIVDIGHHSTKLEKLELHY
;
A
#
# COMPACT_ATOMS: atom_id res chain seq x y z
N MET A 1 52.42 31.53 -34.00
CA MET A 1 51.23 30.64 -34.05
C MET A 1 51.10 29.74 -32.82
N ALA A 2 52.16 29.07 -32.33
CA ALA A 2 52.07 28.21 -31.14
C ALA A 2 51.75 28.98 -29.84
N ALA A 3 52.46 30.07 -29.55
CA ALA A 3 52.24 30.88 -28.34
C ALA A 3 50.80 31.44 -28.22
N LEU A 4 50.22 31.88 -29.34
CA LEU A 4 48.84 32.39 -29.38
C LEU A 4 47.79 31.28 -29.13
N ARG A 5 48.09 30.02 -29.48
CA ARG A 5 47.20 28.89 -29.16
C ARG A 5 47.25 28.58 -27.66
N GLU A 6 48.46 28.55 -27.09
CA GLU A 6 48.64 28.32 -25.65
C GLU A 6 47.96 29.40 -24.78
N GLU A 7 48.03 30.66 -25.19
CA GLU A 7 47.37 31.76 -24.46
C GLU A 7 45.84 31.69 -24.55
N LYS A 8 45.29 31.31 -25.72
CA LYS A 8 43.86 31.07 -25.90
C LYS A 8 43.36 29.92 -25.02
N ASP A 9 44.12 28.84 -24.92
CA ASP A 9 43.76 27.68 -24.09
C ASP A 9 43.76 28.05 -22.59
N LYS A 10 44.72 28.88 -22.16
CA LYS A 10 44.77 29.41 -20.77
C LYS A 10 43.57 30.31 -20.45
N LEU A 11 43.17 31.18 -21.37
CA LEU A 11 42.00 32.05 -21.20
C LEU A 11 40.69 31.23 -21.18
N SER A 12 40.54 30.29 -22.11
CA SER A 12 39.38 29.38 -22.13
C SER A 12 39.24 28.56 -20.84
N ASN A 13 40.36 28.15 -20.23
CA ASN A 13 40.36 27.43 -18.96
C ASN A 13 39.97 28.35 -17.79
N LYS A 14 40.42 29.62 -17.78
CA LYS A 14 40.01 30.59 -16.76
C LYS A 14 38.52 30.90 -16.81
N ASP A 15 37.97 31.11 -18.00
CA ASP A 15 36.53 31.37 -18.17
C ASP A 15 35.69 30.19 -17.66
N TYR A 16 36.12 28.96 -17.93
CA TYR A 16 35.48 27.75 -17.39
C TYR A 16 35.48 27.70 -15.86
N VAL A 17 36.62 28.03 -15.23
CA VAL A 17 36.72 28.05 -13.76
C VAL A 17 35.83 29.15 -13.16
N CYS A 18 35.78 30.34 -13.77
CA CYS A 18 34.89 31.41 -13.32
C CYS A 18 33.42 31.02 -13.43
N MET A 19 32.99 30.44 -14.56
CA MET A 19 31.62 29.98 -14.74
C MET A 19 31.23 28.90 -13.73
N ALA A 20 32.12 27.93 -13.47
CA ALA A 20 31.88 26.90 -12.47
C ALA A 20 31.76 27.47 -11.04
N MET A 21 32.53 28.52 -10.73
CA MET A 21 32.46 29.20 -9.44
C MET A 21 31.15 29.98 -9.27
N ASP A 22 30.72 30.71 -10.30
CA ASP A 22 29.45 31.46 -10.28
C ASP A 22 28.25 30.52 -10.13
N GLU A 23 28.26 29.38 -10.82
CA GLU A 23 27.23 28.35 -10.68
C GLU A 23 27.22 27.74 -9.25
N ALA A 24 28.39 27.47 -8.68
CA ALA A 24 28.52 27.00 -7.30
C ALA A 24 28.01 28.05 -6.29
N CYS A 25 28.33 29.32 -6.49
CA CYS A 25 27.85 30.44 -5.66
C CYS A 25 26.34 30.63 -5.78
N ALA A 26 25.78 30.55 -6.99
CA ALA A 26 24.33 30.60 -7.21
C ALA A 26 23.63 29.42 -6.51
N ALA A 27 24.18 28.21 -6.61
CA ALA A 27 23.66 27.04 -5.92
C ALA A 27 23.73 27.18 -4.38
N LEU A 28 24.79 27.81 -3.84
CA LEU A 28 24.92 28.12 -2.41
C LEU A 28 23.93 29.21 -1.96
N CYS A 29 23.57 30.14 -2.83
CA CYS A 29 22.61 31.19 -2.56
C CYS A 29 21.15 30.77 -2.78
N ALA A 30 20.91 29.54 -3.26
CA ALA A 30 19.56 29.03 -3.47
C ALA A 30 18.74 29.09 -2.16
N PRO A 31 17.56 29.74 -2.15
CA PRO A 31 16.76 29.94 -0.93
C PRO A 31 16.49 28.66 -0.16
N ILE A 32 16.31 27.55 -0.87
CA ILE A 32 15.99 26.23 -0.30
C ILE A 32 17.07 25.70 0.66
N ARG A 33 18.33 26.15 0.55
CA ARG A 33 19.41 25.75 1.46
C ARG A 33 19.37 26.48 2.81
N ARG A 34 18.62 27.57 2.91
CA ARG A 34 18.44 28.35 4.14
C ARG A 34 17.15 27.99 4.89
N VAL A 35 16.35 27.11 4.31
CA VAL A 35 15.11 26.64 4.92
C VAL A 35 15.48 25.70 6.08
N PRO A 36 15.00 25.97 7.32
CA PRO A 36 15.26 25.07 8.45
C PRO A 36 14.72 23.66 8.21
N ASP A 37 15.41 22.65 8.75
CA ASP A 37 15.02 21.24 8.62
C ASP A 37 13.56 20.96 9.00
N VAL A 38 13.03 21.68 10.01
CA VAL A 38 11.63 21.58 10.44
C VAL A 38 10.66 21.95 9.32
N ILE A 39 10.97 23.00 8.55
CA ILE A 39 10.13 23.43 7.43
C ILE A 39 10.26 22.46 6.26
N LEU A 40 11.45 21.93 5.99
CA LEU A 40 11.65 20.89 4.97
C LEU A 40 10.85 19.62 5.29
N LEU A 41 10.84 19.21 6.56
CA LEU A 41 10.04 18.08 7.03
C LEU A 41 8.54 18.35 6.86
N GLU A 42 8.07 19.56 7.14
CA GLU A 42 6.66 19.91 6.98
C GLU A 42 6.24 19.90 5.50
N ILE A 43 7.08 20.44 4.61
CA ILE A 43 6.86 20.32 3.16
C ILE A 43 6.84 18.86 2.74
N ALA A 44 7.76 18.03 3.26
CA ALA A 44 7.81 16.61 2.94
C ALA A 44 6.51 15.89 3.35
N ARG A 45 5.99 16.16 4.54
CA ARG A 45 4.70 15.61 5.01
C ARG A 45 3.54 16.00 4.13
N HIS A 46 3.47 17.27 3.72
CA HIS A 46 2.41 17.77 2.83
C HIS A 46 2.54 17.32 1.38
N SER A 47 3.69 16.76 1.01
CA SER A 47 3.94 16.22 -0.33
C SER A 47 3.68 14.71 -0.41
N MET A 48 3.34 14.05 0.69
CA MET A 48 3.03 12.62 0.72
C MET A 48 1.65 12.37 0.09
N ASP A 49 1.60 11.41 -0.83
CA ASP A 49 0.32 10.85 -1.28
C ASP A 49 -0.34 10.05 -0.17
N ASP A 50 -1.67 9.89 -0.26
CA ASP A 50 -2.42 9.00 0.63
C ASP A 50 -1.97 7.52 0.51
N HIS A 51 -1.40 7.17 -0.64
CA HIS A 51 -0.96 5.81 -0.99
C HIS A 51 0.50 5.82 -1.46
N PRO A 52 1.47 6.16 -0.59
CA PRO A 52 2.85 6.35 -0.99
C PRO A 52 3.42 5.04 -1.54
N SER A 53 3.87 5.06 -2.79
CA SER A 53 4.52 3.92 -3.42
C SER A 53 6.04 4.13 -3.53
N PRO A 54 6.83 3.07 -3.74
CA PRO A 54 8.28 3.19 -3.91
C PRO A 54 8.68 3.70 -5.30
N ALA A 55 7.79 4.41 -6.01
CA ALA A 55 8.06 5.03 -7.29
C ALA A 55 9.05 6.21 -7.15
N ARG A 56 9.79 6.51 -8.21
CA ARG A 56 10.87 7.54 -8.16
C ARG A 56 10.33 8.97 -8.13
N ASP A 57 9.14 9.14 -8.67
CA ASP A 57 8.42 10.40 -8.86
C ASP A 57 7.46 10.72 -7.70
N GLU A 58 7.28 9.79 -6.76
CA GLU A 58 6.42 9.95 -5.59
C GLU A 58 7.22 10.24 -4.32
N ALA A 59 6.62 10.99 -3.39
CA ALA A 59 7.18 11.18 -2.06
C ALA A 59 7.05 9.88 -1.24
N PRO A 60 8.04 9.55 -0.38
CA PRO A 60 9.20 10.36 -0.01
C PRO A 60 10.43 10.17 -0.93
N ILE A 61 10.33 9.34 -1.97
CA ILE A 61 11.50 8.95 -2.79
C ILE A 61 12.00 10.10 -3.68
N ASN A 62 11.12 10.84 -4.33
CA ASN A 62 11.54 11.99 -5.14
C ASN A 62 12.29 13.05 -4.28
N LEU A 63 11.86 13.27 -3.04
CA LEU A 63 12.42 14.27 -2.12
C LEU A 63 13.87 13.94 -1.72
N ILE A 64 14.20 12.65 -1.52
CA ILE A 64 15.59 12.25 -1.18
C ILE A 64 16.59 12.46 -2.33
N HIS A 65 16.10 12.77 -3.54
CA HIS A 65 16.92 13.05 -4.71
C HIS A 65 17.12 14.56 -4.97
N VAL A 66 16.42 15.44 -4.25
CA VAL A 66 16.50 16.91 -4.45
C VAL A 66 17.85 17.48 -4.01
N SER A 67 18.27 17.24 -2.76
CA SER A 67 19.55 17.69 -2.24
C SER A 67 20.03 16.81 -1.08
N PRO A 68 21.32 16.88 -0.68
CA PRO A 68 21.80 16.19 0.51
C PRO A 68 21.03 16.55 1.80
N THR A 69 20.61 17.82 1.95
CA THR A 69 19.82 18.29 3.08
C THR A 69 18.44 17.63 3.10
N TRP A 70 17.72 17.63 1.98
CA TRP A 70 16.42 16.95 1.87
C TRP A 70 16.53 15.46 2.16
N ARG A 71 17.56 14.80 1.62
CA ARG A 71 17.82 13.39 1.90
C ARG A 71 18.01 13.14 3.40
N ASN A 72 18.81 13.98 4.07
CA ASN A 72 19.07 13.84 5.49
C ASN A 72 17.77 14.01 6.31
N VAL A 73 16.98 15.05 6.02
CA VAL A 73 15.72 15.31 6.73
C VAL A 73 14.72 14.17 6.52
N VAL A 74 14.50 13.75 5.26
CA VAL A 74 13.47 12.75 4.92
C VAL A 74 13.87 11.35 5.41
N VAL A 75 15.13 10.93 5.23
CA VAL A 75 15.60 9.61 5.68
C VAL A 75 15.57 9.49 7.21
N ASN A 76 15.89 10.56 7.94
CA ASN A 76 15.89 10.57 9.41
C ASN A 76 14.53 10.92 10.02
N SER A 77 13.45 10.89 9.24
CA SER A 77 12.09 11.18 9.71
C SER A 77 11.22 9.93 9.63
N PRO A 78 11.22 9.06 10.67
CA PRO A 78 10.55 7.76 10.63
C PRO A 78 9.06 7.82 10.26
N GLY A 79 8.36 8.88 10.66
CA GLY A 79 6.93 9.07 10.37
C GLY A 79 6.60 9.02 8.87
N LEU A 80 7.51 9.47 8.00
CA LEU A 80 7.32 9.47 6.53
C LEU A 80 7.37 8.06 5.92
N TRP A 81 7.85 7.07 6.66
CA TRP A 81 8.06 5.70 6.20
C TRP A 81 7.05 4.71 6.82
N THR A 82 6.04 5.22 7.53
CA THR A 82 5.07 4.38 8.25
C THR A 82 4.06 3.69 7.33
N THR A 83 3.80 4.24 6.14
CA THR A 83 2.83 3.68 5.18
C THR A 83 3.55 3.27 3.91
N LEU A 84 3.21 2.10 3.36
CA LEU A 84 3.74 1.61 2.08
C LEU A 84 2.62 0.98 1.26
N TYR A 85 2.43 1.48 0.03
CA TYR A 85 1.59 0.87 -0.99
C TYR A 85 2.45 0.11 -2.01
N LEU A 86 2.24 -1.19 -2.10
CA LEU A 86 3.03 -2.09 -2.94
C LEU A 86 2.16 -2.76 -3.99
N LYS A 87 2.41 -2.45 -5.26
CA LYS A 87 1.79 -3.15 -6.39
C LYS A 87 2.72 -4.23 -6.92
N VAL A 88 2.42 -5.49 -6.61
CA VAL A 88 3.14 -6.67 -7.09
C VAL A 88 2.63 -7.02 -8.49
N LYS A 89 3.40 -6.64 -9.50
CA LYS A 89 3.04 -6.82 -10.92
C LYS A 89 3.50 -8.14 -11.52
N THR A 90 4.27 -8.94 -10.78
CA THR A 90 4.77 -10.26 -11.23
C THR A 90 5.26 -11.07 -10.04
N VAL A 91 5.30 -12.39 -10.22
CA VAL A 91 5.80 -13.39 -9.26
C VAL A 91 7.18 -13.93 -9.64
N ASP A 92 7.85 -13.26 -10.58
CA ASP A 92 9.25 -13.52 -10.90
C ASP A 92 10.13 -13.38 -9.66
N THR A 93 11.05 -14.34 -9.45
CA THR A 93 11.88 -14.40 -8.25
C THR A 93 12.75 -13.15 -8.09
N ALA A 94 13.37 -12.65 -9.17
CA ALA A 94 14.23 -11.48 -9.09
C ALA A 94 13.42 -10.21 -8.77
N TYR A 95 12.23 -10.09 -9.34
CA TYR A 95 11.30 -9.01 -8.99
C TYR A 95 10.89 -9.06 -7.51
N LEU A 96 10.49 -10.23 -7.01
CA LEU A 96 10.06 -10.38 -5.61
C LEU A 96 11.19 -10.15 -4.62
N ILE A 97 12.43 -10.58 -4.92
CA ILE A 97 13.61 -10.25 -4.10
C ILE A 97 13.77 -8.73 -4.00
N LYS A 98 13.61 -8.01 -5.12
CA LYS A 98 13.68 -6.54 -5.11
C LYS A 98 12.55 -5.92 -4.28
N GLN A 99 11.33 -6.45 -4.36
CA GLN A 99 10.22 -5.98 -3.52
C GLN A 99 10.50 -6.21 -2.03
N THR A 100 11.06 -7.36 -1.65
CA THR A 100 11.48 -7.64 -0.27
C THR A 100 12.47 -6.58 0.23
N GLN A 101 13.49 -6.26 -0.57
CA GLN A 101 14.50 -5.25 -0.20
C GLN A 101 13.89 -3.84 -0.04
N ILE A 102 12.89 -3.51 -0.86
CA ILE A 102 12.14 -2.26 -0.75
C ILE A 102 11.38 -2.22 0.58
N VAL A 103 10.58 -3.25 0.89
CA VAL A 103 9.80 -3.34 2.13
C VAL A 103 10.72 -3.26 3.35
N GLU A 104 11.84 -4.01 3.33
CA GLU A 104 12.84 -3.99 4.40
C GLU A 104 13.44 -2.60 4.60
N THR A 105 13.88 -1.94 3.52
CA THR A 105 14.47 -0.59 3.61
C THR A 105 13.45 0.43 4.11
N TRP A 106 12.20 0.33 3.64
CA TRP A 106 11.12 1.23 4.00
C TRP A 106 10.79 1.12 5.49
N PHE A 107 10.49 -0.09 5.98
CA PHE A 107 10.08 -0.28 7.36
C PHE A 107 11.22 -0.25 8.39
N ARG A 108 12.47 -0.43 7.95
CA ARG A 108 13.65 -0.09 8.77
C ARG A 108 13.71 1.41 9.05
N ARG A 109 13.37 2.26 8.06
CA ARG A 109 13.33 3.73 8.24
C ARG A 109 12.17 4.20 9.12
N ALA A 110 11.06 3.45 9.15
CA ALA A 110 9.96 3.70 10.08
C ALA A 110 10.34 3.50 11.56
N ALA A 111 11.54 3.00 11.85
CA ALA A 111 12.08 2.85 13.21
C ALA A 111 11.12 2.00 14.09
N PRO A 112 10.76 2.32 15.36
CA PRO A 112 9.82 1.49 16.12
C PRO A 112 8.33 1.86 15.90
N LEU A 113 8.01 2.75 14.95
CA LEU A 113 6.64 3.24 14.78
C LEU A 113 5.70 2.14 14.27
N PRO A 114 4.39 2.19 14.58
CA PRO A 114 3.39 1.36 13.91
C PRO A 114 3.39 1.60 12.40
N ILE A 115 3.16 0.55 11.61
CA ILE A 115 3.22 0.61 10.15
C ILE A 115 1.89 0.21 9.50
N ASN A 116 1.68 0.70 8.28
CA ASN A 116 0.57 0.41 7.41
C ASN A 116 1.13 -0.19 6.11
N LEU A 117 0.63 -1.36 5.71
CA LEU A 117 1.06 -2.03 4.49
C LEU A 117 -0.15 -2.32 3.61
N PHE A 118 -0.08 -1.91 2.35
CA PHE A 118 -1.08 -2.22 1.34
C PHE A 118 -0.42 -3.05 0.23
N LEU A 119 -0.85 -4.30 0.07
CA LEU A 119 -0.35 -5.23 -0.93
C LEU A 119 -1.40 -5.44 -2.01
N TYR A 120 -1.16 -4.95 -3.21
CA TYR A 120 -2.00 -5.20 -4.37
C TYR A 120 -1.29 -6.12 -5.36
N VAL A 121 -1.85 -7.29 -5.64
CA VAL A 121 -1.25 -8.31 -6.50
C VAL A 121 -2.01 -8.39 -7.82
N ASP A 122 -1.30 -8.22 -8.93
CA ASP A 122 -1.87 -8.41 -10.27
C ASP A 122 -1.89 -9.92 -10.59
N CYS A 123 -3.00 -10.57 -10.29
CA CYS A 123 -3.10 -12.03 -10.24
C CYS A 123 -3.21 -12.74 -11.60
N ARG A 124 -3.17 -12.04 -12.75
CA ARG A 124 -3.15 -12.70 -14.09
C ARG A 124 -1.95 -13.65 -14.28
N ILE A 125 -1.02 -13.62 -13.33
CA ILE A 125 0.30 -14.23 -13.41
C ILE A 125 0.38 -15.52 -12.57
N VAL A 126 -0.59 -15.78 -11.67
CA VAL A 126 -0.52 -16.87 -10.69
C VAL A 126 -0.94 -18.24 -11.27
N ARG A 127 -1.52 -18.30 -12.48
CA ARG A 127 -1.91 -19.59 -13.12
C ARG A 127 -0.74 -20.53 -13.47
N LYS A 128 0.53 -20.16 -13.20
CA LYS A 128 1.70 -21.02 -13.40
C LYS A 128 2.14 -21.62 -12.06
N ASN A 129 2.23 -22.94 -11.96
CA ASN A 129 2.53 -23.70 -10.72
C ASN A 129 3.70 -23.18 -9.86
N ASN A 130 4.72 -22.56 -10.45
CA ASN A 130 5.88 -22.05 -9.69
C ASN A 130 5.66 -20.65 -9.07
N ALA A 131 4.62 -19.92 -9.48
CA ALA A 131 4.31 -18.58 -9.01
C ALA A 131 3.99 -18.54 -7.50
N SER A 132 3.27 -19.56 -7.02
CA SER A 132 2.80 -19.60 -5.65
C SER A 132 3.96 -19.73 -4.64
N TYR A 133 4.96 -20.57 -4.94
CA TYR A 133 6.10 -20.76 -4.06
C TYR A 133 6.91 -19.47 -3.85
N ASN A 134 7.23 -18.76 -4.94
CA ASN A 134 8.01 -17.52 -4.85
C ASN A 134 7.26 -16.44 -4.06
N PHE A 135 5.95 -16.31 -4.30
CA PHE A 135 5.15 -15.32 -3.59
C PHE A 135 4.98 -15.66 -2.10
N GLY A 136 4.82 -16.95 -1.76
CA GLY A 136 4.85 -17.40 -0.36
C GLY A 136 6.18 -17.07 0.34
N GLN A 137 7.33 -17.20 -0.34
CA GLN A 137 8.63 -16.79 0.21
C GLN A 137 8.72 -15.27 0.43
N PHE A 138 8.19 -14.47 -0.49
CA PHE A 138 8.05 -13.02 -0.31
C PHE A 138 7.18 -12.69 0.92
N LEU A 139 6.02 -13.31 1.07
CA LEU A 139 5.12 -13.12 2.21
C LEU A 139 5.78 -13.54 3.54
N LYS A 140 6.57 -14.61 3.55
CA LYS A 140 7.38 -15.03 4.71
C LYS A 140 8.46 -14.00 5.05
N ALA A 141 9.12 -13.42 4.05
CA ALA A 141 10.16 -12.42 4.28
C ALA A 141 9.59 -11.11 4.88
N ILE A 142 8.36 -10.73 4.54
CA ILE A 142 7.70 -9.55 5.13
C ILE A 142 7.05 -9.84 6.48
N ALA A 143 6.87 -11.12 6.87
CA ALA A 143 6.23 -11.51 8.13
C ALA A 143 6.92 -10.93 9.37
N GLN A 144 8.24 -10.72 9.31
CA GLN A 144 9.01 -10.10 10.41
C GLN A 144 8.53 -8.69 10.81
N TRP A 145 7.83 -7.98 9.92
CA TRP A 145 7.30 -6.64 10.18
C TRP A 145 5.87 -6.65 10.75
N THR A 146 5.21 -7.80 10.72
CA THR A 146 3.81 -7.95 11.12
C THR A 146 3.50 -7.57 12.57
N PRO A 147 4.39 -7.78 13.58
CA PRO A 147 4.10 -7.36 14.96
C PRO A 147 3.82 -5.85 15.12
N ARG A 148 4.30 -5.03 14.19
CA ARG A 148 4.11 -3.56 14.20
C ARG A 148 2.96 -3.10 13.29
N LEU A 149 2.31 -4.02 12.59
CA LEU A 149 1.33 -3.72 11.57
C LEU A 149 0.02 -3.25 12.21
N ARG A 150 -0.33 -1.99 12.00
CA ARG A 150 -1.56 -1.37 12.50
C ARG A 150 -2.68 -1.43 11.46
N ARG A 151 -2.33 -1.26 10.19
CA ARG A 151 -3.27 -1.38 9.07
C ARG A 151 -2.69 -2.27 7.98
N LEU A 152 -3.53 -3.16 7.46
CA LEU A 152 -3.16 -4.09 6.40
C LEU A 152 -4.20 -4.03 5.31
N GLY A 153 -3.81 -3.57 4.12
CA GLY A 153 -4.58 -3.77 2.90
C GLY A 153 -4.03 -4.93 2.12
N ILE A 154 -4.89 -5.84 1.68
CA ILE A 154 -4.55 -6.89 0.74
C ILE A 154 -5.57 -6.83 -0.40
N GLY A 155 -5.10 -6.92 -1.63
CA GLY A 155 -6.00 -6.97 -2.76
C GLY A 155 -5.42 -7.52 -4.05
N GLY A 156 -6.31 -7.77 -5.02
CA GLY A 156 -5.94 -8.29 -6.33
C GLY A 156 -7.14 -8.77 -7.16
N GLN A 157 -6.90 -9.12 -8.42
CA GLN A 157 -7.94 -9.59 -9.36
C GLN A 157 -8.49 -10.98 -9.04
N HIS A 158 -7.72 -11.83 -8.34
CA HIS A 158 -8.14 -13.19 -7.96
C HIS A 158 -7.84 -13.43 -6.49
N TRP A 159 -8.79 -13.06 -5.63
CA TRP A 159 -8.62 -13.09 -4.17
C TRP A 159 -8.30 -14.49 -3.64
N THR A 160 -8.89 -15.53 -4.21
CA THR A 160 -8.76 -16.93 -3.76
C THR A 160 -7.34 -17.45 -3.96
N ASN A 161 -6.80 -17.23 -5.15
CA ASN A 161 -5.43 -17.51 -5.53
C ASN A 161 -4.45 -16.71 -4.68
N LEU A 162 -4.77 -15.45 -4.38
CA LEU A 162 -3.97 -14.64 -3.49
C LEU A 162 -3.94 -15.25 -2.08
N MET A 163 -5.09 -15.59 -1.51
CA MET A 163 -5.22 -16.20 -0.19
C MET A 163 -4.54 -17.56 -0.07
N ALA A 164 -4.52 -18.36 -1.14
CA ALA A 164 -3.80 -19.64 -1.14
C ALA A 164 -2.31 -19.49 -0.77
N ASN A 165 -1.70 -18.33 -1.03
CA ASN A 165 -0.30 -18.07 -0.70
C ASN A 165 -0.08 -17.66 0.76
N PHE A 166 -1.13 -17.31 1.49
CA PHE A 166 -1.06 -17.00 2.93
C PHE A 166 -1.23 -18.24 3.80
N VAL A 167 -1.54 -19.38 3.18
CA VAL A 167 -1.64 -20.65 3.89
C VAL A 167 -0.26 -21.02 4.44
N ASP A 168 -0.23 -21.50 5.68
CA ASP A 168 0.99 -21.89 6.40
C ASP A 168 1.98 -20.73 6.66
N ILE A 169 1.50 -19.47 6.58
CA ILE A 169 2.27 -18.31 6.99
C ILE A 169 1.76 -17.79 8.34
N GLU A 170 2.64 -17.79 9.33
CA GLU A 170 2.36 -17.24 10.65
C GLU A 170 2.68 -15.74 10.66
N TRP A 171 1.65 -14.91 10.62
CA TRP A 171 1.77 -13.46 10.86
C TRP A 171 1.37 -13.15 12.30
N ASP A 172 2.20 -12.37 12.98
CA ASP A 172 1.86 -11.79 14.28
C ASP A 172 1.08 -10.50 14.04
N LEU A 173 -0.25 -10.61 14.06
CA LEU A 173 -1.15 -9.48 13.82
C LEU A 173 -1.78 -8.95 15.11
N ASN A 174 -1.15 -9.16 16.27
CA ASN A 174 -1.71 -8.74 17.56
C ASN A 174 -2.04 -7.24 17.63
N ASP A 175 -1.28 -6.39 16.93
CA ASP A 175 -1.49 -4.94 16.88
C ASP A 175 -2.31 -4.45 15.68
N LEU A 176 -2.79 -5.35 14.82
CA LEU A 176 -3.60 -5.00 13.66
C LEU A 176 -4.95 -4.44 14.11
N ARG A 177 -5.30 -3.26 13.59
CA ARG A 177 -6.55 -2.52 13.90
C ARG A 177 -7.46 -2.35 12.71
N GLU A 178 -6.90 -2.21 11.52
CA GLU A 178 -7.62 -1.92 10.29
C GLU A 178 -7.21 -2.96 9.22
N LEU A 179 -8.20 -3.63 8.64
CA LEU A 179 -8.00 -4.61 7.58
C LEU A 179 -8.78 -4.21 6.35
N ASP A 180 -8.08 -4.01 5.23
CA ASP A 180 -8.69 -3.68 3.95
C ASP A 180 -8.54 -4.86 3.01
N ILE A 181 -9.65 -5.32 2.46
CA ILE A 181 -9.73 -6.49 1.58
C ILE A 181 -10.30 -6.04 0.23
N LEU A 182 -9.41 -5.82 -0.73
CA LEU A 182 -9.72 -5.14 -1.98
C LEU A 182 -9.67 -6.11 -3.16
N GLY A 183 -10.80 -6.34 -3.81
CA GLY A 183 -10.94 -7.04 -5.06
C GLY A 183 -10.87 -6.05 -6.22
N GLN A 184 -10.69 -6.58 -7.42
CA GLN A 184 -10.94 -5.86 -8.65
C GLN A 184 -11.78 -6.77 -9.53
N GLN A 185 -12.89 -6.25 -10.06
CA GLN A 185 -13.84 -7.03 -10.84
C GLN A 185 -13.13 -7.85 -11.92
N ALA A 186 -13.21 -9.17 -11.78
CA ALA A 186 -12.90 -10.06 -12.87
C ALA A 186 -13.95 -9.82 -13.96
N LYS A 187 -13.51 -9.50 -15.18
CA LYS A 187 -14.43 -9.34 -16.32
C LYS A 187 -15.04 -10.67 -16.81
N ASP A 188 -14.72 -11.77 -16.14
CA ASP A 188 -14.93 -13.14 -16.61
C ASP A 188 -15.68 -13.93 -15.53
N GLU A 189 -16.96 -14.21 -15.77
CA GLU A 189 -17.87 -14.88 -14.82
C GLU A 189 -17.42 -16.30 -14.49
N ASP A 190 -16.82 -17.02 -15.45
CA ASP A 190 -16.37 -18.40 -15.27
C ASP A 190 -15.28 -18.51 -14.19
N VAL A 191 -14.53 -17.44 -13.95
CA VAL A 191 -13.47 -17.42 -12.93
C VAL A 191 -14.04 -17.40 -11.51
N LEU A 192 -15.24 -16.84 -11.31
CA LEU A 192 -15.85 -16.72 -9.98
C LEU A 192 -16.25 -18.09 -9.39
N GLN A 193 -16.60 -19.06 -10.22
CA GLN A 193 -17.07 -20.36 -9.75
C GLN A 193 -15.91 -21.24 -9.25
N ASP A 194 -14.77 -21.22 -9.93
CA ASP A 194 -13.54 -21.92 -9.51
C ASP A 194 -12.98 -21.36 -8.20
N ASP A 195 -13.06 -20.04 -8.05
CA ASP A 195 -12.68 -19.29 -6.86
C ASP A 195 -13.46 -19.76 -5.61
N MET A 196 -14.76 -20.00 -5.75
CA MET A 196 -15.61 -20.39 -4.62
C MET A 196 -15.24 -21.76 -4.04
N HIS A 197 -14.95 -22.76 -4.89
CA HIS A 197 -14.52 -24.08 -4.42
C HIS A 197 -13.15 -24.04 -3.74
N THR A 198 -12.24 -23.24 -4.29
CA THR A 198 -10.91 -23.05 -3.72
C THR A 198 -11.00 -22.46 -2.31
N LEU A 199 -11.80 -21.42 -2.11
CA LEU A 199 -11.96 -20.79 -0.80
C LEU A 199 -12.51 -21.71 0.29
N ALA A 200 -13.46 -22.59 -0.04
CA ALA A 200 -14.00 -23.54 0.93
C ALA A 200 -12.90 -24.44 1.49
N SER A 201 -11.97 -24.91 0.64
CA SER A 201 -10.81 -25.71 1.06
C SER A 201 -9.75 -24.90 1.82
N LEU A 202 -9.61 -23.61 1.51
CA LEU A 202 -8.67 -22.72 2.18
C LEU A 202 -9.14 -22.30 3.58
N GLN A 203 -10.45 -22.23 3.83
CA GLN A 203 -11.02 -21.71 5.06
C GLN A 203 -10.51 -22.44 6.31
N GLU A 204 -10.34 -23.77 6.23
CA GLU A 204 -9.84 -24.56 7.37
C GLU A 204 -8.35 -24.31 7.66
N ARG A 205 -7.60 -23.84 6.67
CA ARG A 205 -6.14 -23.65 6.76
C ARG A 205 -5.73 -22.19 6.93
N LEU A 206 -6.59 -21.25 6.55
CA LEU A 206 -6.36 -19.82 6.69
C LEU A 206 -6.54 -19.41 8.15
N ILE A 207 -5.42 -19.24 8.86
CA ILE A 207 -5.39 -18.77 10.25
C ILE A 207 -4.89 -17.33 10.40
N LEU A 208 -4.63 -16.64 9.28
CA LEU A 208 -3.88 -15.39 9.21
C LEU A 208 -4.36 -14.33 10.22
N PHE A 209 -5.67 -14.11 10.30
CA PHE A 209 -6.26 -13.06 11.13
C PHE A 209 -6.75 -13.53 12.50
N ARG A 210 -6.57 -14.81 12.84
CA ARG A 210 -7.06 -15.37 14.11
C ARG A 210 -6.43 -14.68 15.32
N ASN A 211 -5.21 -14.19 15.17
CA ASN A 211 -4.46 -13.49 16.22
C ASN A 211 -4.67 -11.97 16.21
N ALA A 212 -5.50 -11.42 15.32
CA ALA A 212 -5.74 -9.98 15.21
C ALA A 212 -6.69 -9.45 16.30
N LYS A 213 -6.30 -9.58 17.58
CA LYS A 213 -7.14 -9.28 18.76
C LYS A 213 -7.55 -7.81 18.91
N ARG A 214 -6.96 -6.91 18.13
CA ARG A 214 -7.22 -5.46 18.16
C ARG A 214 -7.90 -4.95 16.90
N LEU A 215 -8.30 -5.85 15.98
CA LEU A 215 -8.99 -5.51 14.75
C LEU A 215 -10.35 -4.87 15.07
N VAL A 216 -10.51 -3.61 14.69
CA VAL A 216 -11.70 -2.79 14.95
C VAL A 216 -12.38 -2.33 13.66
N SER A 217 -11.65 -2.28 12.54
CA SER A 217 -12.18 -1.83 11.25
C SER A 217 -11.90 -2.85 10.17
N VAL A 218 -12.91 -3.16 9.37
CA VAL A 218 -12.78 -3.98 8.16
C VAL A 218 -13.35 -3.22 6.97
N VAL A 219 -12.52 -2.97 5.97
CA VAL A 219 -12.93 -2.45 4.67
C VAL A 219 -12.93 -3.60 3.69
N ALA A 220 -13.99 -3.75 2.90
CA ALA A 220 -14.06 -4.77 1.87
C ALA A 220 -14.67 -4.23 0.59
N SER A 221 -14.09 -4.62 -0.54
CA SER A 221 -14.66 -4.45 -1.88
C SER A 221 -15.85 -5.40 -2.14
N GLN A 222 -16.66 -5.08 -3.16
CA GLN A 222 -17.81 -5.87 -3.57
C GLN A 222 -17.44 -7.33 -3.85
N GLU A 223 -16.36 -7.62 -4.59
CA GLU A 223 -16.06 -8.99 -5.01
C GLU A 223 -15.72 -9.88 -3.82
N VAL A 224 -15.11 -9.30 -2.78
CA VAL A 224 -14.72 -10.08 -1.61
C VAL A 224 -15.86 -10.21 -0.60
N THR A 225 -16.85 -9.30 -0.63
CA THR A 225 -18.01 -9.43 0.27
C THR A 225 -18.77 -10.74 0.08
N PHE A 226 -18.77 -11.30 -1.13
CA PHE A 226 -19.35 -12.62 -1.40
C PHE A 226 -18.74 -13.71 -0.51
N PHE A 227 -17.48 -13.55 -0.12
CA PHE A 227 -16.70 -14.51 0.66
C PHE A 227 -16.56 -14.13 2.13
N LEU A 228 -16.83 -12.89 2.53
CA LEU A 228 -16.64 -12.41 3.90
C LEU A 228 -17.40 -13.25 4.94
N GLU A 229 -18.62 -13.68 4.62
CA GLU A 229 -19.39 -14.55 5.50
C GLU A 229 -18.68 -15.88 5.77
N SER A 230 -17.91 -16.39 4.81
CA SER A 230 -17.14 -17.61 4.95
C SER A 230 -15.83 -17.39 5.72
N PHE A 231 -15.41 -16.14 5.98
CA PHE A 231 -14.19 -15.86 6.72
C PHE A 231 -14.39 -16.04 8.22
N ALA A 232 -14.43 -17.30 8.66
CA ALA A 232 -14.43 -17.68 10.07
C ALA A 232 -13.15 -17.26 10.82
N PHE A 233 -12.09 -16.93 10.09
CA PHE A 233 -10.80 -16.51 10.63
C PHE A 233 -10.74 -15.03 11.03
N ILE A 234 -11.70 -14.19 10.61
CA ILE A 234 -11.79 -12.80 11.05
C ILE A 234 -12.49 -12.78 12.41
N PRO A 235 -11.93 -12.10 13.43
CA PRO A 235 -12.55 -11.97 14.74
C PRO A 235 -13.71 -10.96 14.69
N TRP A 236 -14.81 -11.30 14.01
CA TRP A 236 -15.94 -10.40 13.76
C TRP A 236 -16.55 -9.79 15.02
N SER A 237 -16.50 -10.51 16.15
CA SER A 237 -17.09 -10.06 17.41
C SER A 237 -16.50 -8.75 17.96
N GLN A 238 -15.29 -8.37 17.57
CA GLN A 238 -14.61 -7.13 18.02
C GLN A 238 -14.63 -6.01 16.97
N VAL A 239 -15.10 -6.29 15.75
CA VAL A 239 -15.18 -5.29 14.68
C VAL A 239 -16.26 -4.26 15.01
N LEU A 240 -15.86 -2.98 15.04
CA LEU A 240 -16.71 -1.83 15.33
C LEU A 240 -17.12 -1.08 14.05
N HIS A 241 -16.28 -1.16 13.02
CA HIS A 241 -16.46 -0.44 11.77
C HIS A 241 -16.37 -1.41 10.60
N VAL A 242 -17.39 -1.42 9.77
CA VAL A 242 -17.38 -2.15 8.50
C VAL A 242 -17.63 -1.15 7.39
N SER A 243 -16.79 -1.16 6.36
CA SER A 243 -17.01 -0.37 5.15
C SER A 243 -17.02 -1.29 3.95
N MET A 244 -18.08 -1.22 3.17
CA MET A 244 -18.20 -1.93 1.91
C MET A 244 -18.12 -0.92 0.78
N VAL A 245 -17.05 -1.04 0.01
CA VAL A 245 -16.78 -0.21 -1.16
C VAL A 245 -17.31 -0.99 -2.36
N GLU A 246 -18.20 -0.36 -3.11
CA GLU A 246 -18.96 -0.82 -4.29
C GLU A 246 -20.34 -1.48 -4.05
N ASP A 247 -21.10 -1.53 -5.15
CA ASP A 247 -22.55 -1.65 -5.22
C ASP A 247 -23.05 -3.05 -4.90
N LEU A 248 -23.35 -3.33 -3.63
CA LEU A 248 -23.86 -4.64 -3.25
C LEU A 248 -25.37 -4.76 -3.50
N PRO A 249 -25.84 -5.83 -4.18
CA PRO A 249 -27.24 -6.16 -4.16
C PRO A 249 -27.62 -6.51 -2.72
N PHE A 250 -28.39 -5.61 -2.09
CA PHE A 250 -28.82 -5.74 -0.70
C PHE A 250 -29.63 -7.03 -0.54
N GLY A 251 -29.21 -7.92 0.37
CA GLY A 251 -29.82 -9.24 0.53
C GLY A 251 -29.52 -9.90 1.87
N SER A 252 -30.03 -11.13 2.04
CA SER A 252 -29.94 -11.96 3.27
C SER A 252 -28.53 -12.16 3.82
N ARG A 253 -27.52 -11.87 3.01
CA ARG A 253 -26.09 -12.05 3.26
C ARG A 253 -25.50 -11.05 4.26
N LEU A 254 -25.86 -9.77 4.14
CA LEU A 254 -25.43 -8.76 5.12
C LEU A 254 -25.94 -9.09 6.53
N ASN A 255 -27.10 -9.73 6.65
CA ASN A 255 -27.61 -10.19 7.94
C ASN A 255 -26.67 -11.20 8.60
N GLY A 256 -26.11 -12.13 7.81
CA GLY A 256 -25.12 -13.10 8.30
C GLY A 256 -23.89 -12.41 8.88
N LEU A 257 -23.39 -11.37 8.20
CA LEU A 257 -22.27 -10.56 8.69
C LEU A 257 -22.63 -9.78 9.95
N PHE A 258 -23.75 -9.06 9.96
CA PHE A 258 -24.19 -8.26 11.11
C PHE A 258 -24.40 -9.12 12.36
N MET A 259 -24.91 -10.35 12.21
CA MET A 259 -25.04 -11.29 13.32
C MET A 259 -23.70 -11.71 13.92
N LYS A 260 -22.62 -11.68 13.15
CA LYS A 260 -21.25 -11.96 13.63
C LYS A 260 -20.61 -10.73 14.28
N CYS A 261 -20.92 -9.53 13.79
CA CYS A 261 -20.41 -8.27 14.30
C CYS A 261 -21.21 -7.73 15.48
N ARG A 262 -21.16 -8.42 16.63
CA ARG A 262 -21.96 -8.06 17.83
C ARG A 262 -21.68 -6.67 18.41
N ASN A 263 -20.54 -6.08 18.09
CA ASN A 263 -20.11 -4.76 18.59
C ASN A 263 -20.10 -3.68 17.48
N LEU A 264 -20.75 -3.93 16.34
CA LEU A 264 -20.77 -3.00 15.23
C LEU A 264 -21.36 -1.64 15.63
N ARG A 265 -20.63 -0.56 15.37
CA ARG A 265 -21.04 0.82 15.66
C ARG A 265 -21.37 1.59 14.39
N THR A 266 -20.54 1.45 13.37
CA THR A 266 -20.75 2.13 12.09
C THR A 266 -20.60 1.15 10.95
N ALA A 267 -21.49 1.28 9.97
CA ALA A 267 -21.41 0.53 8.75
C ALA A 267 -21.56 1.49 7.57
N PHE A 268 -20.60 1.45 6.66
CA PHE A 268 -20.62 2.26 5.44
C PHE A 268 -20.87 1.34 4.25
N PHE A 269 -21.79 1.74 3.39
CA PHE A 269 -22.10 1.06 2.14
C PHE A 269 -22.15 2.12 1.06
N SER A 270 -21.42 1.92 -0.03
CA SER A 270 -21.67 2.68 -1.24
C SER A 270 -22.78 2.02 -2.04
N TRP A 271 -23.65 2.84 -2.61
CA TRP A 271 -24.80 2.40 -3.38
C TRP A 271 -24.67 2.95 -4.80
N PRO A 272 -25.13 2.21 -5.82
CA PRO A 272 -25.17 2.75 -7.15
C PRO A 272 -26.20 3.86 -7.11
N ASN A 273 -25.82 5.08 -7.46
CA ASN A 273 -26.81 6.12 -7.70
C ASN A 273 -27.51 5.79 -9.02
N PRO A 274 -28.78 5.34 -9.03
CA PRO A 274 -29.45 4.89 -10.25
C PRO A 274 -29.66 6.04 -11.26
N ASN A 275 -29.39 7.29 -10.88
CA ASN A 275 -29.65 8.48 -11.69
C ASN A 275 -28.39 9.13 -12.30
N ILE A 276 -27.19 8.58 -12.08
CA ILE A 276 -25.97 9.11 -12.72
C ILE A 276 -25.67 8.26 -13.95
N VAL A 277 -26.12 8.74 -15.12
CA VAL A 277 -25.62 8.28 -16.41
C VAL A 277 -24.16 8.71 -16.50
N ASP A 278 -23.28 7.72 -16.65
CA ASP A 278 -21.83 7.82 -16.59
C ASP A 278 -21.26 8.86 -17.57
N ILE A 279 -20.85 10.02 -17.06
CA ILE A 279 -20.02 11.00 -17.79
C ILE A 279 -18.70 11.03 -17.01
N GLY A 280 -17.72 10.28 -17.52
CA GLY A 280 -16.50 9.88 -16.81
C GLY A 280 -15.83 10.99 -16.00
N HIS A 281 -16.01 10.91 -14.69
CA HIS A 281 -15.09 11.36 -13.62
C HIS A 281 -15.65 10.82 -12.29
N HIS A 282 -15.02 9.77 -11.74
CA HIS A 282 -15.48 9.10 -10.52
C HIS A 282 -15.35 10.01 -9.29
N SER A 283 -16.47 10.63 -8.90
CA SER A 283 -16.70 11.17 -7.56
C SER A 283 -17.95 10.50 -6.99
N THR A 284 -17.78 9.33 -6.37
CA THR A 284 -18.86 8.61 -5.69
C THR A 284 -19.23 9.34 -4.40
N LYS A 285 -20.50 9.70 -4.25
CA LYS A 285 -21.03 10.32 -3.03
C LYS A 285 -21.22 9.22 -1.98
N LEU A 286 -20.50 9.31 -0.86
CA LEU A 286 -20.60 8.36 0.26
C LEU A 286 -21.73 8.80 1.20
N GLU A 287 -22.67 7.90 1.51
CA GLU A 287 -23.67 8.10 2.56
C GLU A 287 -23.28 7.30 3.81
N LYS A 288 -23.30 7.97 4.97
CA LYS A 288 -22.97 7.40 6.27
C LYS A 288 -24.25 6.90 6.96
N LEU A 289 -24.37 5.59 7.14
CA LEU A 289 -25.39 5.00 8.02
C LEU A 289 -24.84 4.95 9.45
N GLU A 290 -25.28 5.87 10.29
CA GLU A 290 -25.06 5.78 11.74
C GLU A 290 -26.13 4.86 12.33
N LEU A 291 -25.72 3.66 12.76
CA LEU A 291 -26.59 2.76 13.50
C LEU A 291 -26.67 3.27 14.94
N HIS A 292 -27.77 3.96 15.26
CA HIS A 292 -28.12 4.28 16.64
C HIS A 292 -28.82 3.08 17.28
N TYR A 293 -28.11 2.40 18.17
CA TYR A 293 -28.66 1.38 19.07
C TYR A 293 -28.99 1.98 20.44
#